data_AF-A0A7X2NVX6-F1
#
_entry.id   AF-A0A7X2NVX6-F1
#
_cell.length_a   1.000
_cell.length_b   1.000
_cell.length_c   1.000
_cell.angle_alpha   90.00
_cell.angle_beta   90.00
_cell.angle_gamma   90.00
#
_symmetry.space_group_name_H-M   'P 1'
#
loop_
_entity.id
_entity.type
_entity.pdbx_description
1 polymer ?
#
loop_
_entity_poly.entity_id
_entity_poly.type
_entity_poly.pdbx_seq_one_letter_code
_entity_poly.pdbx_strand_id
1 'polypeptide(L)'
;MRDSKIGKLGLALAAVLMIGAAVWIATRPARPQVPVPMLSVPADAGFRAELVPWQAELTPLPARIGGPVAAASDGGLLHEWPGITLQAEFSGTAINLRLDDSENRWRVEIDDSTIELSRPGRQELHVHDLQPGAHRITVQKLGESAAASELSGLYLPPGTKPLPAPPARAELVEFIGDSDTVGFGNTAAIRSCTGEEIFAATDTTRAYPALVAKAMGADLRIYARSGIGLLRNYGGGGTVMPQLYPHPLPSQRAIPELPHQAANVIVIALGSNDFGSPLPPGEAWSNKAELAADFAPALVRLAQQALARSPSARLVLLAFGEYGPELIEAHEIAARDLRATGVPVQVVKLGKLRRNACLWHPSLADHQAIARQLLAALAPDMQLQPD
;
A
#
# COMPACT_ATOMS: atom_id res chain seq x y z
N MET A 1 -61.69 16.62 -37.36
CA MET A 1 -60.39 17.27 -37.06
C MET A 1 -60.10 17.17 -35.56
N ARG A 2 -59.59 16.03 -35.10
CA ARG A 2 -58.93 15.85 -33.81
C ARG A 2 -57.97 14.67 -33.99
N ASP A 3 -56.89 14.68 -33.22
CA ASP A 3 -55.84 13.64 -33.14
C ASP A 3 -54.60 13.84 -34.00
N SER A 4 -53.68 14.65 -33.47
CA SER A 4 -52.26 14.66 -33.85
C SER A 4 -51.33 15.12 -32.70
N LYS A 5 -51.87 15.71 -31.62
CA LYS A 5 -51.03 16.26 -30.53
C LYS A 5 -50.55 15.24 -29.49
N ILE A 6 -51.16 14.06 -29.41
CA ILE A 6 -50.82 13.04 -28.39
C ILE A 6 -49.54 12.26 -28.78
N GLY A 7 -49.31 11.99 -30.06
CA GLY A 7 -48.12 11.25 -30.51
C GLY A 7 -46.78 11.98 -30.37
N LYS A 8 -46.78 13.32 -30.51
CA LYS A 8 -45.55 14.13 -30.40
C LYS A 8 -45.09 14.34 -28.95
N LEU A 9 -46.02 14.37 -28.00
CA LEU A 9 -45.70 14.54 -26.57
C LEU A 9 -45.11 13.24 -25.97
N GLY A 10 -45.61 12.08 -26.39
CA GLY A 10 -45.06 10.77 -25.99
C GLY A 10 -43.65 10.51 -26.52
N LEU A 11 -43.37 10.89 -27.78
CA LEU A 11 -42.03 10.77 -28.35
C LEU A 11 -41.01 11.72 -27.69
N ALA A 12 -41.41 12.95 -27.36
CA ALA A 12 -40.54 13.90 -26.67
C ALA A 12 -40.23 13.46 -25.24
N LEU A 13 -41.20 12.91 -24.51
CA LEU A 13 -40.99 12.40 -23.15
C LEU A 13 -40.10 11.14 -23.14
N ALA A 14 -40.27 10.24 -24.12
CA ALA A 14 -39.39 9.08 -24.30
C ALA A 14 -37.96 9.48 -24.69
N ALA A 15 -37.79 10.49 -25.55
CA ALA A 15 -36.46 11.02 -25.89
C ALA A 15 -35.77 11.69 -24.69
N VAL A 16 -36.49 12.45 -23.86
CA VAL A 16 -35.94 13.07 -22.64
C VAL A 16 -35.58 12.01 -21.58
N LEU A 17 -36.39 10.96 -21.43
CA LEU A 17 -36.08 9.83 -20.54
C LEU A 17 -34.88 9.00 -21.04
N MET A 18 -34.77 8.77 -22.35
CA MET A 18 -33.64 8.08 -22.97
C MET A 18 -32.35 8.89 -22.88
N ILE A 19 -32.41 10.21 -23.09
CA ILE A 19 -31.27 11.12 -22.89
C ILE A 19 -30.91 11.18 -21.40
N GLY A 20 -31.89 11.28 -20.50
CA GLY A 20 -31.66 11.26 -19.06
C GLY A 20 -31.02 9.95 -18.57
N ALA A 21 -31.46 8.79 -19.09
CA ALA A 21 -30.87 7.49 -18.79
C ALA A 21 -29.48 7.32 -19.40
N ALA A 22 -29.25 7.78 -20.63
CA ALA A 22 -27.94 7.75 -21.28
C ALA A 22 -26.93 8.67 -20.58
N VAL A 23 -27.34 9.87 -20.16
CA VAL A 23 -26.53 10.80 -19.36
C VAL A 23 -26.27 10.23 -17.96
N TRP A 24 -27.24 9.54 -17.35
CA TRP A 24 -27.07 8.88 -16.05
C TRP A 24 -26.16 7.64 -16.11
N ILE A 25 -26.14 6.91 -17.23
CA ILE A 25 -25.20 5.81 -17.46
C ILE A 25 -23.79 6.35 -17.75
N ALA A 26 -23.67 7.44 -18.52
CA ALA A 26 -22.39 8.07 -18.87
C ALA A 26 -21.72 8.84 -17.71
N THR A 27 -22.42 9.07 -16.60
CA THR A 27 -21.91 9.80 -15.42
C THR A 27 -21.51 8.88 -14.25
N ARG A 28 -21.67 7.56 -14.39
CA ARG A 28 -21.18 6.63 -13.36
C ARG A 28 -19.66 6.59 -13.39
N PRO A 29 -18.98 6.67 -12.22
CA PRO A 29 -17.54 6.50 -12.17
C PRO A 29 -17.17 5.14 -12.75
N ALA A 30 -16.09 5.10 -13.54
CA ALA A 30 -15.58 3.86 -14.10
C ALA A 30 -15.26 2.88 -12.96
N ARG A 31 -15.67 1.62 -13.14
CA ARG A 31 -15.32 0.54 -12.22
C ARG A 31 -13.87 0.11 -12.47
N PRO A 32 -13.19 -0.44 -11.44
CA PRO A 32 -11.89 -1.08 -11.65
C PRO A 32 -11.98 -2.18 -12.72
N GLN A 33 -10.97 -2.26 -13.58
CA GLN A 33 -10.92 -3.27 -14.63
C GLN A 33 -10.70 -4.65 -14.01
N VAL A 34 -11.62 -5.58 -14.27
CA VAL A 34 -11.55 -6.98 -13.83
C VAL A 34 -11.95 -7.92 -14.98
N PRO A 35 -11.28 -9.08 -15.15
CA PRO A 35 -10.07 -9.49 -14.44
C PRO A 35 -8.87 -8.57 -14.78
N VAL A 36 -7.95 -8.42 -13.83
CA VAL A 36 -6.70 -7.70 -14.08
C VAL A 36 -5.85 -8.55 -15.04
N PRO A 37 -5.37 -8.01 -16.18
CA PRO A 37 -4.48 -8.74 -17.07
C PRO A 37 -3.22 -9.20 -16.34
N MET A 38 -2.76 -10.42 -16.64
CA MET A 38 -1.54 -10.96 -16.02
C MET A 38 -0.30 -10.14 -16.38
N LEU A 39 -0.25 -9.60 -17.59
CA LEU A 39 0.78 -8.70 -18.09
C LEU A 39 0.11 -7.56 -18.87
N SER A 40 0.48 -6.32 -18.54
CA SER A 40 0.07 -5.11 -19.26
C SER A 40 1.32 -4.30 -19.62
N VAL A 41 1.51 -4.04 -20.91
CA VAL A 41 2.66 -3.32 -21.47
C VAL A 41 2.13 -2.14 -22.30
N PRO A 42 2.65 -0.91 -22.12
CA PRO A 42 2.28 0.23 -22.94
C PRO A 42 2.65 0.00 -24.40
N ALA A 43 1.77 0.41 -25.33
CA ALA A 43 2.00 0.23 -26.77
C ALA A 43 3.20 1.05 -27.29
N ASP A 44 3.56 2.12 -26.58
CA ASP A 44 4.61 3.08 -26.88
C ASP A 44 5.86 2.90 -26.01
N ALA A 45 5.99 1.77 -25.30
CA ALA A 45 7.10 1.51 -24.37
C ALA A 45 8.50 1.51 -25.02
N GLY A 46 8.59 1.38 -26.35
CA GLY A 46 9.87 1.33 -27.07
C GLY A 46 10.68 0.04 -26.85
N PHE A 47 10.09 -0.96 -26.18
CA PHE A 47 10.62 -2.29 -25.92
C PHE A 47 9.51 -3.34 -26.01
N ARG A 48 9.89 -4.62 -25.88
CA ARG A 48 8.95 -5.73 -25.71
C ARG A 48 9.12 -6.36 -24.34
N ALA A 49 8.02 -6.91 -23.83
CA ALA A 49 7.97 -7.60 -22.57
C ALA A 49 7.04 -8.81 -22.67
N GLU A 50 7.50 -9.95 -22.16
CA GLU A 50 6.76 -11.21 -22.17
C GLU A 50 7.02 -12.02 -20.91
N LEU A 51 6.06 -12.88 -20.54
CA LEU A 51 6.22 -13.86 -19.48
C LEU A 51 6.68 -15.18 -20.07
N VAL A 52 7.82 -15.67 -19.59
CA VAL A 52 8.45 -16.91 -20.04
C VAL A 52 8.76 -17.82 -18.84
N PRO A 53 8.91 -19.13 -19.06
CA PRO A 53 9.48 -20.01 -18.05
C PRO A 53 10.89 -19.55 -17.66
N TRP A 54 11.28 -19.81 -16.41
CA TRP A 54 12.61 -19.44 -15.92
C TRP A 54 13.72 -20.04 -16.78
N GLN A 55 14.57 -19.17 -17.32
CA GLN A 55 15.69 -19.58 -18.17
C GLN A 55 16.90 -20.01 -17.32
N ALA A 56 17.75 -20.88 -17.86
CA ALA A 56 19.03 -21.19 -17.21
C ALA A 56 20.07 -20.07 -17.47
N GLU A 57 21.14 -20.03 -16.67
CA GLU A 57 22.37 -19.27 -16.98
C GLU A 57 22.26 -17.72 -17.02
N LEU A 58 21.36 -17.12 -16.25
CA LEU A 58 21.35 -15.67 -16.08
C LEU A 58 22.25 -15.21 -14.92
N THR A 59 22.86 -14.03 -15.07
CA THR A 59 23.70 -13.44 -14.00
C THR A 59 22.84 -12.61 -13.06
N PRO A 60 22.84 -12.84 -11.73
CA PRO A 60 22.10 -12.01 -10.78
C PRO A 60 22.53 -10.54 -10.83
N LEU A 61 21.57 -9.63 -10.81
CA LEU A 61 21.79 -8.19 -10.70
C LEU A 61 21.55 -7.74 -9.25
N PRO A 62 22.56 -7.18 -8.56
CA PRO A 62 22.36 -6.58 -7.24
C PRO A 62 21.33 -5.45 -7.29
N ALA A 63 20.43 -5.42 -6.32
CA ALA A 63 19.37 -4.43 -6.22
C ALA A 63 19.27 -3.87 -4.80
N ARG A 64 18.85 -2.61 -4.68
CA ARG A 64 18.38 -2.04 -3.42
C ARG A 64 16.99 -2.60 -3.12
N ILE A 65 16.85 -3.20 -1.94
CA ILE A 65 15.60 -3.79 -1.46
C ILE A 65 14.93 -2.78 -0.52
N GLY A 66 13.62 -2.59 -0.69
CA GLY A 66 12.77 -1.82 0.23
C GLY A 66 11.63 -2.69 0.76
N GLY A 67 11.24 -2.43 2.00
CA GLY A 67 10.23 -3.21 2.72
C GLY A 67 10.77 -4.42 3.48
N PRO A 68 9.91 -5.06 4.29
CA PRO A 68 10.29 -6.22 5.10
C PRO A 68 10.32 -7.49 4.26
N VAL A 69 11.47 -8.16 4.23
CA VAL A 69 11.69 -9.38 3.44
C VAL A 69 12.44 -10.43 4.27
N ALA A 70 12.32 -11.68 3.86
CA ALA A 70 13.11 -12.79 4.38
C ALA A 70 13.82 -13.53 3.23
N ALA A 71 14.83 -14.34 3.56
CA ALA A 71 15.52 -15.16 2.56
C ALA A 71 14.67 -16.37 2.16
N ALA A 72 14.53 -16.62 0.86
CA ALA A 72 14.08 -17.90 0.32
C ALA A 72 15.23 -18.93 0.33
N SER A 73 14.91 -20.21 0.21
CA SER A 73 15.90 -21.30 0.25
C SER A 73 16.81 -21.35 -0.98
N ASP A 74 16.39 -20.77 -2.10
CA ASP A 74 17.12 -20.71 -3.36
C ASP A 74 17.86 -19.38 -3.59
N GLY A 75 17.88 -18.50 -2.58
CA GLY A 75 18.51 -17.18 -2.64
C GLY A 75 17.57 -16.05 -3.07
N GLY A 76 16.30 -16.33 -3.35
CA GLY A 76 15.26 -15.33 -3.58
C GLY A 76 14.82 -14.57 -2.32
N LEU A 77 13.87 -13.64 -2.49
CA LEU A 77 13.30 -12.86 -1.39
C LEU A 77 11.84 -13.28 -1.15
N LEU A 78 11.55 -13.75 0.05
CA LEU A 78 10.18 -13.94 0.51
C LEU A 78 9.62 -12.62 1.04
N HIS A 79 8.36 -12.35 0.71
CA HIS A 79 7.66 -11.16 1.16
C HIS A 79 6.17 -11.41 1.40
N GLU A 80 5.54 -10.61 2.26
CA GLU A 80 4.10 -10.69 2.53
C GLU A 80 3.48 -9.31 2.76
N TRP A 81 4.15 -8.44 3.51
CA TRP A 81 3.67 -7.07 3.71
C TRP A 81 3.58 -6.25 2.40
N PRO A 82 2.79 -5.16 2.38
CA PRO A 82 2.77 -4.20 1.27
C PRO A 82 4.09 -3.42 1.14
N GLY A 83 4.24 -2.70 0.01
CA GLY A 83 5.31 -1.71 -0.14
C GLY A 83 6.70 -2.28 -0.40
N ILE A 84 6.77 -3.52 -0.90
CA ILE A 84 8.04 -4.14 -1.32
C ILE A 84 8.55 -3.47 -2.59
N THR A 85 9.85 -3.14 -2.61
CA THR A 85 10.50 -2.56 -3.79
C THR A 85 11.84 -3.21 -4.10
N LEU A 86 12.18 -3.34 -5.38
CA LEU A 86 13.56 -3.55 -5.86
C LEU A 86 13.96 -2.41 -6.78
N GLN A 87 15.16 -1.89 -6.62
CA GLN A 87 15.74 -0.89 -7.52
C GLN A 87 17.14 -1.30 -7.96
N ALA A 88 17.39 -1.29 -9.26
CA ALA A 88 18.69 -1.62 -9.81
C ALA A 88 18.99 -0.80 -11.06
N GLU A 89 20.26 -0.79 -11.44
CA GLU A 89 20.73 -0.16 -12.68
C GLU A 89 21.56 -1.17 -13.47
N PHE A 90 21.44 -1.13 -14.79
CA PHE A 90 22.18 -2.02 -15.69
C PHE A 90 22.48 -1.31 -17.00
N SER A 91 23.38 -1.88 -17.81
CA SER A 91 23.63 -1.43 -19.17
C SER A 91 23.54 -2.57 -20.17
N GLY A 92 22.68 -2.43 -21.18
CA GLY A 92 22.44 -3.42 -22.23
C GLY A 92 21.12 -3.17 -22.94
N THR A 93 20.48 -4.23 -23.41
CA THR A 93 19.24 -4.15 -24.19
C THR A 93 18.11 -5.04 -23.65
N ALA A 94 18.34 -5.73 -22.53
CA ALA A 94 17.38 -6.63 -21.92
C ALA A 94 17.60 -6.82 -20.40
N ILE A 95 16.55 -7.18 -19.68
CA ILE A 95 16.57 -7.49 -18.24
C ILE A 95 15.47 -8.50 -17.92
N ASN A 96 15.71 -9.38 -16.94
CA ASN A 96 14.77 -10.41 -16.53
C ASN A 96 14.41 -10.22 -15.05
N LEU A 97 13.12 -10.29 -14.73
CA LEU A 97 12.61 -10.30 -13.37
C LEU A 97 11.96 -11.66 -13.08
N ARG A 98 12.44 -12.37 -12.05
CA ARG A 98 11.88 -13.67 -11.63
C ARG A 98 10.96 -13.52 -10.45
N LEU A 99 9.81 -14.17 -10.56
CA LEU A 99 8.74 -14.19 -9.57
C LEU A 99 8.26 -15.63 -9.39
N ASP A 100 7.88 -15.99 -8.16
CA ASP A 100 6.95 -17.06 -7.83
C ASP A 100 5.84 -16.47 -6.95
N ASP A 101 4.92 -15.77 -7.63
CA ASP A 101 3.92 -14.94 -6.96
C ASP A 101 2.55 -15.08 -7.65
N SER A 102 1.68 -15.90 -7.07
CA SER A 102 0.30 -16.10 -7.53
C SER A 102 -0.71 -15.20 -6.81
N GLU A 103 -0.23 -14.29 -5.94
CA GLU A 103 -1.07 -13.52 -5.02
C GLU A 103 -1.16 -12.04 -5.43
N ASN A 104 -0.06 -11.45 -5.89
CA ASN A 104 0.10 -10.00 -5.91
C ASN A 104 0.09 -9.37 -7.30
N ARG A 105 -0.04 -8.04 -7.29
CA ARG A 105 0.25 -7.17 -8.43
C ARG A 105 1.56 -6.44 -8.24
N TRP A 106 2.23 -6.23 -9.37
CA TRP A 106 3.51 -5.53 -9.43
C TRP A 106 3.48 -4.46 -10.50
N ARG A 107 4.15 -3.34 -10.21
CA ARG A 107 4.54 -2.34 -11.20
C ARG A 107 6.03 -2.45 -11.44
N VAL A 108 6.42 -2.52 -12.70
CA VAL A 108 7.82 -2.54 -13.14
C VAL A 108 8.05 -1.32 -14.00
N GLU A 109 8.77 -0.35 -13.47
CA GLU A 109 9.18 0.86 -14.16
C GLU A 109 10.57 0.62 -14.76
N ILE A 110 10.71 0.80 -16.07
CA ILE A 110 11.99 0.81 -16.78
C ILE A 110 12.10 2.17 -17.46
N ASP A 111 13.03 2.97 -16.98
CA ASP A 111 13.17 4.38 -17.33
C ASP A 111 11.84 5.13 -17.18
N ASP A 112 11.21 5.56 -18.29
CA ASP A 112 9.95 6.31 -18.31
C ASP A 112 8.72 5.45 -18.65
N SER A 113 8.90 4.13 -18.81
CA SER A 113 7.84 3.19 -19.18
C SER A 113 7.43 2.29 -18.03
N THR A 114 6.15 1.95 -17.96
CA THR A 114 5.57 1.17 -16.84
C THR A 114 4.88 -0.09 -17.33
N ILE A 115 5.32 -1.25 -16.85
CA ILE A 115 4.68 -2.55 -17.03
C ILE A 115 3.91 -2.88 -15.75
N GLU A 116 2.73 -3.50 -15.86
CA GLU A 116 2.05 -4.10 -14.72
C GLU A 116 1.93 -5.62 -14.86
N LEU A 117 2.16 -6.33 -13.76
CA LEU A 117 1.97 -7.76 -13.62
C LEU A 117 0.87 -8.06 -12.59
N SER A 118 0.13 -9.14 -12.80
CA SER A 118 -0.89 -9.60 -11.86
C SER A 118 -0.89 -11.12 -11.73
N ARG A 119 -0.59 -11.62 -10.52
CA ARG A 119 -0.53 -13.05 -10.18
C ARG A 119 0.26 -13.86 -11.22
N PRO A 120 1.50 -13.46 -11.57
CA PRO A 120 2.29 -14.13 -12.61
C PRO A 120 2.61 -15.59 -12.29
N GLY A 121 2.51 -16.02 -11.03
CA GLY A 121 2.96 -17.33 -10.58
C GLY A 121 4.47 -17.47 -10.76
N ARG A 122 4.94 -18.69 -10.97
CA ARG A 122 6.35 -18.98 -11.24
C ARG A 122 6.71 -18.69 -12.69
N GLN A 123 7.06 -17.44 -12.97
CA GLN A 123 7.39 -16.95 -14.31
C GLN A 123 8.55 -15.95 -14.26
N GLU A 124 9.14 -15.68 -15.41
CA GLU A 124 10.13 -14.66 -15.64
C GLU A 124 9.55 -13.60 -16.57
N LEU A 125 9.50 -12.34 -16.14
CA LEU A 125 9.26 -11.21 -17.02
C LEU A 125 10.56 -10.92 -17.77
N HIS A 126 10.59 -11.22 -19.06
CA HIS A 126 11.69 -10.88 -19.95
C HIS A 126 11.36 -9.57 -20.67
N VAL A 127 12.13 -8.52 -20.39
CA VAL A 127 12.07 -7.25 -21.12
C VAL A 127 13.26 -7.17 -22.06
N HIS A 128 13.01 -6.90 -23.34
CA HIS A 128 14.04 -6.88 -24.38
C HIS A 128 13.72 -5.85 -25.46
N ASP A 129 14.63 -5.69 -26.43
CA ASP A 129 14.60 -4.64 -27.44
C ASP A 129 14.68 -3.22 -26.83
N LEU A 130 15.25 -3.09 -25.62
CA LEU A 130 15.59 -1.79 -25.05
C LEU A 130 16.68 -1.12 -25.91
N GLN A 131 16.68 0.21 -25.94
CA GLN A 131 17.75 0.95 -26.59
C GLN A 131 19.09 0.65 -25.93
N PRO A 132 20.19 0.41 -26.66
CA PRO A 132 21.48 0.16 -26.05
C PRO A 132 21.90 1.33 -25.15
N GLY A 133 22.09 1.09 -23.86
CA GLY A 133 22.42 2.17 -22.94
C GLY A 133 22.44 1.73 -21.49
N ALA A 134 22.40 2.71 -20.59
CA ALA A 134 22.15 2.51 -19.17
C ALA A 134 20.66 2.66 -18.89
N HIS A 135 20.13 1.80 -18.04
CA HIS A 135 18.72 1.77 -17.66
C HIS A 135 18.58 1.68 -16.15
N ARG A 136 17.49 2.25 -15.64
CA ARG A 136 17.06 2.04 -14.26
C ARG A 136 15.77 1.24 -14.25
N ILE A 137 15.73 0.22 -13.41
CA ILE A 137 14.53 -0.59 -13.15
C ILE A 137 14.06 -0.40 -11.71
N THR A 138 12.78 -0.17 -11.52
CA THR A 138 12.10 -0.15 -10.21
C THR A 138 10.91 -1.10 -10.23
N VAL A 139 10.94 -2.10 -9.35
CA VAL A 139 9.85 -3.08 -9.16
C VAL A 139 9.13 -2.74 -7.87
N GLN A 140 7.80 -2.64 -7.88
CA GLN A 140 7.00 -2.24 -6.73
C GLN A 140 5.77 -3.14 -6.57
N LYS A 141 5.55 -3.66 -5.37
CA LYS A 141 4.32 -4.37 -5.01
C LYS A 141 3.17 -3.36 -4.84
N LEU A 142 2.04 -3.58 -5.51
CA LEU A 142 0.92 -2.63 -5.53
C LEU A 142 -0.14 -2.86 -4.45
N GLY A 143 -0.12 -3.97 -3.71
CA GLY A 143 -1.17 -4.25 -2.72
C GLY A 143 -0.71 -5.07 -1.54
N GLU A 144 -1.67 -5.65 -0.84
CA GLU A 144 -1.46 -6.61 0.25
C GLU A 144 -1.69 -8.05 -0.21
N SER A 145 -1.13 -9.02 0.52
CA SER A 145 -1.41 -10.45 0.33
C SER A 145 -1.83 -11.13 1.64
N ALA A 146 -2.57 -12.22 1.48
CA ALA A 146 -2.97 -13.10 2.58
C ALA A 146 -1.88 -14.12 2.96
N ALA A 147 -0.93 -14.36 2.05
CA ALA A 147 0.18 -15.29 2.21
C ALA A 147 1.49 -14.70 1.69
N ALA A 148 2.59 -15.28 2.14
CA ALA A 148 3.92 -15.00 1.61
C ALA A 148 4.07 -15.48 0.15
N SER A 149 4.85 -14.73 -0.63
CA SER A 149 5.21 -15.03 -2.02
C SER A 149 6.69 -14.75 -2.25
N GLU A 150 7.22 -15.15 -3.41
CA GLU A 150 8.64 -14.99 -3.72
C GLU A 150 8.90 -14.02 -4.87
N LEU A 151 9.81 -13.09 -4.60
CA LEU A 151 10.48 -12.23 -5.57
C LEU A 151 11.93 -12.71 -5.69
N SER A 152 12.20 -13.62 -6.62
CA SER A 152 13.51 -14.30 -6.71
C SER A 152 14.64 -13.34 -7.12
N GLY A 153 14.33 -12.30 -7.89
CA GLY A 153 15.25 -11.18 -8.13
C GLY A 153 15.34 -10.73 -9.58
N LEU A 154 16.34 -9.88 -9.84
CA LEU A 154 16.67 -9.34 -11.16
C LEU A 154 17.89 -10.06 -11.75
N TYR A 155 17.85 -10.31 -13.05
CA TYR A 155 18.86 -11.09 -13.73
C TYR A 155 19.20 -10.50 -15.09
N LEU A 156 20.49 -10.53 -15.43
CA LEU A 156 21.06 -10.00 -16.66
C LEU A 156 21.15 -11.10 -17.73
N PRO A 157 20.54 -10.89 -18.90
CA PRO A 157 20.80 -11.68 -20.09
C PRO A 157 22.25 -11.52 -20.60
N PRO A 158 22.74 -12.49 -21.40
CA PRO A 158 24.04 -12.38 -22.05
C PRO A 158 24.22 -11.05 -22.80
N GLY A 159 25.38 -10.42 -22.65
CA GLY A 159 25.68 -9.12 -23.26
C GLY A 159 25.26 -7.89 -22.45
N THR A 160 24.58 -8.10 -21.32
CA THR A 160 24.19 -7.03 -20.38
C THR A 160 25.20 -6.93 -19.23
N LYS A 161 25.46 -5.72 -18.74
CA LYS A 161 26.42 -5.43 -17.66
C LYS A 161 25.72 -4.85 -16.44
N PRO A 162 26.09 -5.26 -15.21
CA PRO A 162 25.56 -4.63 -14.00
C PRO A 162 26.13 -3.21 -13.85
N LEU A 163 25.30 -2.29 -13.36
CA LEU A 163 25.76 -1.02 -12.79
C LEU A 163 25.61 -1.09 -11.25
N PRO A 164 26.26 -0.20 -10.49
CA PRO A 164 26.09 -0.16 -9.04
C PRO A 164 24.61 0.03 -8.67
N ALA A 165 24.12 -0.77 -7.72
CA ALA A 165 22.77 -0.57 -7.20
C ALA A 165 22.64 0.83 -6.58
N PRO A 166 21.47 1.49 -6.70
CA PRO A 166 21.23 2.75 -6.02
C PRO A 166 21.51 2.64 -4.51
N PRO A 167 22.22 3.61 -3.90
CA PRO A 167 22.52 3.55 -2.47
C PRO A 167 21.23 3.63 -1.64
N ALA A 168 21.27 3.09 -0.41
CA ALA A 168 20.22 3.34 0.58
C ALA A 168 20.03 4.84 0.81
N ARG A 169 18.78 5.27 0.99
CA ARG A 169 18.50 6.64 1.42
C ARG A 169 18.95 6.80 2.88
N ALA A 170 19.42 7.99 3.24
CA ALA A 170 19.86 8.29 4.59
C ALA A 170 18.70 8.27 5.61
N GLU A 171 17.49 8.49 5.13
CA GLU A 171 16.26 8.49 5.92
C GLU A 171 15.39 7.29 5.54
N LEU A 172 14.83 6.61 6.54
CA LEU A 172 13.78 5.61 6.39
C LEU A 172 12.56 6.00 7.24
N VAL A 173 11.38 5.93 6.63
CA VAL A 173 10.09 6.08 7.32
C VAL A 173 9.38 4.74 7.37
N GLU A 174 9.01 4.31 8.57
CA GLU A 174 8.22 3.12 8.83
C GLU A 174 6.77 3.48 9.15
N PHE A 175 5.83 2.83 8.50
CA PHE A 175 4.40 2.92 8.79
C PHE A 175 3.88 1.59 9.35
N ILE A 176 3.18 1.65 10.47
CA ILE A 176 2.48 0.53 11.09
C ILE A 176 0.99 0.85 11.08
N GLY A 177 0.16 0.05 10.43
CA GLY A 177 -1.27 0.39 10.36
C GLY A 177 -2.18 -0.67 9.75
N ASP A 178 -3.31 -0.23 9.20
CA ASP A 178 -4.39 -1.07 8.71
C ASP A 178 -4.66 -0.86 7.21
N SER A 179 -5.90 -1.09 6.76
CA SER A 179 -6.32 -0.93 5.36
C SER A 179 -6.11 0.48 4.82
N ASP A 180 -6.25 1.51 5.66
CA ASP A 180 -6.02 2.89 5.25
C ASP A 180 -4.52 3.12 4.96
N THR A 181 -3.62 2.41 5.65
CA THR A 181 -2.16 2.42 5.39
C THR A 181 -1.79 1.60 4.16
N VAL A 182 -2.47 0.47 3.92
CA VAL A 182 -2.30 -0.35 2.70
C VAL A 182 -2.65 0.43 1.43
N GLY A 183 -3.64 1.32 1.51
CA GLY A 183 -4.27 1.94 0.33
C GLY A 183 -5.39 1.08 -0.25
N PHE A 184 -6.13 0.37 0.61
CA PHE A 184 -7.19 -0.56 0.23
C PHE A 184 -8.21 0.08 -0.73
N GLY A 185 -8.22 -0.41 -1.97
CA GLY A 185 -9.12 0.05 -3.03
C GLY A 185 -9.02 1.54 -3.38
N ASN A 186 -7.93 2.22 -3.03
CA ASN A 186 -7.81 3.68 -3.05
C ASN A 186 -7.97 4.33 -4.44
N THR A 187 -7.68 3.59 -5.52
CA THR A 187 -7.83 4.09 -6.90
C THR A 187 -9.27 4.01 -7.42
N ALA A 188 -10.18 3.34 -6.70
CA ALA A 188 -11.58 3.30 -7.08
C ALA A 188 -12.28 4.63 -6.78
N ALA A 189 -13.15 5.06 -7.70
CA ALA A 189 -14.06 6.20 -7.51
C ALA A 189 -15.48 5.75 -7.10
N ILE A 190 -15.61 4.54 -6.57
CA ILE A 190 -16.87 3.92 -6.12
C ILE A 190 -16.67 3.22 -4.77
N ARG A 191 -17.76 3.11 -4.00
CA ARG A 191 -17.75 2.41 -2.70
C ARG A 191 -18.14 0.94 -2.76
N SER A 192 -19.01 0.57 -3.70
CA SER A 192 -19.44 -0.82 -3.86
C SER A 192 -18.47 -1.52 -4.79
N CYS A 193 -17.60 -2.35 -4.21
CA CYS A 193 -16.61 -3.12 -4.92
C CYS A 193 -16.71 -4.59 -4.50
N THR A 194 -16.52 -5.50 -5.46
CA THR A 194 -16.23 -6.91 -5.25
C THR A 194 -14.78 -7.12 -4.79
N GLY A 195 -14.43 -8.33 -4.34
CA GLY A 195 -13.06 -8.67 -3.96
C GLY A 195 -12.04 -8.45 -5.11
N GLU A 196 -12.39 -8.85 -6.33
CA GLU A 196 -11.52 -8.62 -7.49
C GLU A 196 -11.42 -7.14 -7.88
N GLU A 197 -12.49 -6.35 -7.71
CA GLU A 197 -12.42 -4.90 -7.92
C GLU A 197 -11.54 -4.22 -6.86
N ILE A 198 -11.57 -4.68 -5.61
CA ILE A 198 -10.67 -4.21 -4.54
C ILE A 198 -9.21 -4.55 -4.88
N PHE A 199 -8.96 -5.78 -5.31
CA PHE A 199 -7.63 -6.22 -5.77
C PHE A 199 -7.11 -5.38 -6.95
N ALA A 200 -7.98 -5.10 -7.93
CA ALA A 200 -7.67 -4.23 -9.06
C ALA A 200 -7.48 -2.76 -8.66
N ALA A 201 -8.13 -2.30 -7.58
CA ALA A 201 -8.12 -0.89 -7.19
C ALA A 201 -7.15 -0.53 -6.06
N THR A 202 -6.51 -1.50 -5.42
CA THR A 202 -5.53 -1.24 -4.35
C THR A 202 -4.17 -0.90 -4.97
N ASP A 203 -3.66 0.31 -4.68
CA ASP A 203 -2.33 0.76 -5.08
C ASP A 203 -1.58 1.39 -3.89
N THR A 204 -0.73 0.60 -3.24
CA THR A 204 0.11 1.02 -2.11
C THR A 204 1.11 2.11 -2.48
N THR A 205 1.57 2.17 -3.74
CA THR A 205 2.51 3.21 -4.21
C THR A 205 1.86 4.59 -4.26
N ARG A 206 0.51 4.62 -4.24
CA ARG A 206 -0.31 5.84 -4.23
C ARG A 206 -1.01 6.07 -2.89
N ALA A 207 -0.70 5.26 -1.89
CA ALA A 207 -1.17 5.44 -0.52
C ALA A 207 -0.32 6.51 0.19
N TYR A 208 -0.88 7.08 1.26
CA TYR A 208 -0.24 8.17 2.00
C TYR A 208 1.18 7.82 2.52
N PRO A 209 1.52 6.57 2.91
CA PRO A 209 2.89 6.23 3.29
C PRO A 209 3.90 6.47 2.16
N ALA A 210 3.57 6.04 0.94
CA ALA A 210 4.42 6.22 -0.23
C ALA A 210 4.55 7.68 -0.63
N LEU A 211 3.46 8.45 -0.54
CA LEU A 211 3.48 9.89 -0.81
C LEU A 211 4.39 10.65 0.18
N VAL A 212 4.32 10.30 1.47
CA VAL A 212 5.17 10.91 2.51
C VAL A 212 6.65 10.55 2.28
N ALA A 213 6.97 9.26 2.09
CA ALA A 213 8.35 8.83 1.87
C ALA A 213 8.96 9.46 0.61
N LYS A 214 8.20 9.52 -0.50
CA LYS A 214 8.62 10.18 -1.74
C LYS A 214 8.94 11.66 -1.51
N ALA A 215 8.06 12.40 -0.83
CA ALA A 215 8.27 13.81 -0.54
C ALA A 215 9.48 14.06 0.37
N MET A 216 9.75 13.14 1.31
CA MET A 216 10.92 13.20 2.20
C MET A 216 12.22 12.73 1.52
N GLY A 217 12.15 12.13 0.33
CA GLY A 217 13.30 11.46 -0.28
C GLY A 217 13.82 10.27 0.53
N ALA A 218 12.94 9.64 1.31
CA ALA A 218 13.25 8.57 2.25
C ALA A 218 12.93 7.19 1.66
N ASP A 219 13.62 6.16 2.16
CA ASP A 219 13.17 4.78 1.97
C ASP A 219 11.91 4.52 2.81
N LEU A 220 11.10 3.55 2.38
CA LEU A 220 9.80 3.25 2.97
C LEU A 220 9.76 1.82 3.49
N ARG A 221 9.14 1.65 4.66
CA ARG A 221 8.76 0.34 5.19
C ARG A 221 7.32 0.38 5.66
N ILE A 222 6.52 -0.64 5.31
CA ILE A 222 5.11 -0.71 5.67
C ILE A 222 4.83 -2.06 6.34
N TYR A 223 4.26 -2.01 7.55
CA TYR A 223 3.63 -3.12 8.24
C TYR A 223 2.15 -2.81 8.37
N ALA A 224 1.37 -3.25 7.38
CA ALA A 224 -0.06 -2.97 7.35
C ALA A 224 -0.86 -4.14 6.79
N ARG A 225 -2.05 -4.37 7.35
CA ARG A 225 -3.00 -5.40 6.91
C ARG A 225 -4.42 -4.91 7.08
N SER A 226 -5.26 -5.10 6.07
CA SER A 226 -6.64 -4.64 6.11
C SER A 226 -7.44 -5.30 7.22
N GLY A 227 -8.28 -4.50 7.89
CA GLY A 227 -9.13 -4.92 9.01
C GLY A 227 -8.41 -5.17 10.33
N ILE A 228 -7.08 -5.06 10.38
CA ILE A 228 -6.31 -5.29 11.62
C ILE A 228 -6.47 -4.13 12.60
N GLY A 229 -6.53 -4.43 13.89
CA GLY A 229 -6.45 -3.42 14.94
C GLY A 229 -5.36 -3.72 15.97
N LEU A 230 -5.36 -2.93 17.04
CA LEU A 230 -4.39 -3.02 18.12
C LEU A 230 -4.80 -4.04 19.18
N LEU A 231 -6.07 -4.04 19.55
CA LEU A 231 -6.68 -4.89 20.57
C LEU A 231 -7.76 -5.81 19.98
N ARG A 232 -8.43 -5.37 18.91
CA ARG A 232 -9.42 -6.15 18.16
C ARG A 232 -9.40 -5.77 16.69
N ASN A 233 -9.81 -6.69 15.82
CA ASN A 233 -9.97 -6.40 14.40
C ASN A 233 -11.37 -5.85 14.08
N TYR A 234 -11.59 -5.45 12.83
CA TYR A 234 -12.91 -5.00 12.38
C TYR A 234 -13.95 -6.10 12.59
N GLY A 235 -15.02 -5.80 13.33
CA GLY A 235 -16.07 -6.75 13.68
C GLY A 235 -15.75 -7.66 14.87
N GLY A 236 -14.53 -7.60 15.41
CA GLY A 236 -14.14 -8.25 16.66
C GLY A 236 -13.08 -9.35 16.55
N GLY A 237 -12.39 -9.59 17.67
CA GLY A 237 -11.42 -10.68 17.84
C GLY A 237 -10.29 -10.74 16.80
N GLY A 238 -9.67 -11.93 16.68
CA GLY A 238 -8.65 -12.23 15.67
C GLY A 238 -7.20 -11.94 16.11
N THR A 239 -6.27 -12.20 15.20
CA THR A 239 -4.85 -11.84 15.41
C THR A 239 -4.66 -10.35 15.17
N VAL A 240 -4.01 -9.66 16.11
CA VAL A 240 -3.85 -8.19 16.13
C VAL A 240 -2.44 -7.74 15.73
N MET A 241 -2.27 -6.46 15.41
CA MET A 241 -1.00 -5.92 14.88
C MET A 241 0.22 -6.24 15.74
N PRO A 242 0.21 -6.10 17.09
CA PRO A 242 1.38 -6.44 17.91
C PRO A 242 1.88 -7.89 17.77
N GLN A 243 0.99 -8.81 17.36
CA GLN A 243 1.33 -10.21 17.14
C GLN A 243 1.91 -10.49 15.75
N LEU A 244 1.64 -9.62 14.76
CA LEU A 244 2.13 -9.78 13.39
C LEU A 244 3.36 -8.91 13.09
N TYR A 245 3.41 -7.70 13.63
CA TYR A 245 4.49 -6.73 13.44
C TYR A 245 5.92 -7.29 13.60
N PRO A 246 6.23 -8.15 14.60
CA PRO A 246 7.58 -8.69 14.75
C PRO A 246 7.98 -9.73 13.69
N HIS A 247 7.11 -10.08 12.75
CA HIS A 247 7.38 -11.07 11.71
C HIS A 247 7.43 -10.42 10.31
N PRO A 248 8.47 -10.71 9.50
CA PRO A 248 8.53 -10.24 8.12
C PRO A 248 7.45 -10.89 7.25
N LEU A 249 7.04 -12.10 7.62
CA LEU A 249 6.03 -12.93 6.96
C LEU A 249 4.97 -13.33 8.01
N PRO A 250 3.88 -12.57 8.17
CA PRO A 250 2.80 -12.88 9.11
C PRO A 250 2.24 -14.31 9.03
N SER A 251 2.23 -14.92 7.84
CA SER A 251 1.77 -16.30 7.62
C SER A 251 2.86 -17.35 7.87
N GLN A 252 4.14 -16.95 7.95
CA GLN A 252 5.30 -17.83 8.14
C GLN A 252 6.24 -17.32 9.25
N ARG A 253 5.68 -17.16 10.45
CA ARG A 253 6.29 -16.46 11.60
C ARG A 253 7.63 -17.00 12.10
N ALA A 254 8.00 -18.23 11.73
CA ALA A 254 9.27 -18.85 12.10
C ALA A 254 10.46 -18.34 11.27
N ILE A 255 10.20 -17.73 10.11
CA ILE A 255 11.25 -17.26 9.20
C ILE A 255 11.73 -15.88 9.68
N PRO A 256 13.03 -15.69 9.96
CA PRO A 256 13.56 -14.42 10.42
C PRO A 256 13.61 -13.39 9.29
N GLU A 257 13.51 -12.12 9.68
CA GLU A 257 13.66 -11.00 8.76
C GLU A 257 15.12 -10.80 8.36
N LEU A 258 15.34 -10.40 7.10
CA LEU A 258 16.67 -10.00 6.66
C LEU A 258 17.08 -8.67 7.33
N PRO A 259 18.37 -8.48 7.63
CA PRO A 259 18.86 -7.23 8.20
C PRO A 259 18.49 -6.02 7.33
N HIS A 260 18.03 -4.96 7.98
CA HIS A 260 17.63 -3.71 7.34
C HIS A 260 17.94 -2.53 8.26
N GLN A 261 18.03 -1.33 7.68
CA GLN A 261 18.32 -0.12 8.44
C GLN A 261 17.20 0.21 9.45
N ALA A 262 17.59 0.78 10.59
CA ALA A 262 16.66 1.34 11.56
C ALA A 262 15.89 2.51 10.93
N ALA A 263 14.63 2.69 11.32
CA ALA A 263 13.82 3.81 10.88
C ALA A 263 14.24 5.11 11.58
N ASN A 264 14.17 6.21 10.86
CA ASN A 264 14.34 7.56 11.40
C ASN A 264 13.01 8.12 11.90
N VAL A 265 11.90 7.68 11.29
CA VAL A 265 10.54 8.04 11.66
C VAL A 265 9.67 6.79 11.69
N ILE A 266 8.88 6.65 12.76
CA ILE A 266 7.84 5.62 12.87
C ILE A 266 6.49 6.31 12.97
N VAL A 267 5.55 5.92 12.13
CA VAL A 267 4.15 6.36 12.17
C VAL A 267 3.26 5.18 12.50
N ILE A 268 2.57 5.23 13.64
CA ILE A 268 1.57 4.23 14.03
C ILE A 268 0.19 4.81 13.73
N ALA A 269 -0.52 4.18 12.79
CA ALA A 269 -1.81 4.57 12.27
C ALA A 269 -2.82 3.44 12.48
N LEU A 270 -3.26 3.25 13.73
CA LEU A 270 -4.15 2.18 14.17
C LEU A 270 -5.32 2.73 15.01
N GLY A 271 -6.35 1.90 15.18
CA GLY A 271 -7.53 2.20 15.98
C GLY A 271 -8.81 2.34 15.17
N SER A 272 -8.72 2.55 13.86
CA SER A 272 -9.90 2.62 12.99
C SER A 272 -10.77 1.36 13.13
N ASN A 273 -10.15 0.18 13.17
CA ASN A 273 -10.83 -1.11 13.29
C ASN A 273 -11.28 -1.43 14.72
N ASP A 274 -10.51 -0.99 15.72
CA ASP A 274 -10.85 -1.14 17.13
C ASP A 274 -12.14 -0.38 17.47
N PHE A 275 -12.25 0.87 17.02
CA PHE A 275 -13.35 1.79 17.34
C PHE A 275 -14.42 1.90 16.24
N GLY A 276 -14.16 1.42 15.03
CA GLY A 276 -15.02 1.63 13.85
C GLY A 276 -16.19 0.67 13.71
N SER A 277 -16.21 -0.41 14.49
CA SER A 277 -17.30 -1.40 14.50
C SER A 277 -17.95 -1.50 15.89
N PRO A 278 -19.24 -1.88 15.98
CA PRO A 278 -19.86 -2.24 17.25
C PRO A 278 -19.07 -3.30 18.01
N LEU A 279 -19.22 -3.34 19.33
CA LEU A 279 -18.69 -4.39 20.19
C LEU A 279 -19.71 -5.54 20.24
N PRO A 280 -19.45 -6.70 19.59
CA PRO A 280 -20.33 -7.86 19.67
C PRO A 280 -20.32 -8.46 21.08
N PRO A 281 -21.37 -9.20 21.48
CA PRO A 281 -21.38 -9.93 22.73
C PRO A 281 -20.19 -10.89 22.85
N GLY A 282 -19.58 -10.95 24.04
CA GLY A 282 -18.46 -11.86 24.33
C GLY A 282 -17.07 -11.23 24.17
N GLU A 283 -16.98 -9.97 23.74
CA GLU A 283 -15.73 -9.21 23.86
C GLU A 283 -15.47 -8.73 25.29
N ALA A 284 -14.21 -8.35 25.55
CA ALA A 284 -13.74 -7.90 26.86
C ALA A 284 -14.32 -6.55 27.29
N TRP A 285 -14.87 -5.77 26.35
CA TRP A 285 -15.35 -4.41 26.59
C TRP A 285 -16.85 -4.30 26.34
N SER A 286 -17.55 -3.62 27.24
CA SER A 286 -18.99 -3.36 27.13
C SER A 286 -19.29 -2.04 26.39
N ASN A 287 -18.32 -1.16 26.28
CA ASN A 287 -18.43 0.14 25.59
C ASN A 287 -17.05 0.64 25.10
N LYS A 288 -17.07 1.70 24.28
CA LYS A 288 -15.85 2.28 23.70
C LYS A 288 -14.94 2.96 24.71
N ALA A 289 -15.46 3.43 25.84
CA ALA A 289 -14.64 4.05 26.88
C ALA A 289 -13.77 3.02 27.61
N GLU A 290 -14.33 1.84 27.91
CA GLU A 290 -13.56 0.69 28.42
C GLU A 290 -12.49 0.25 27.42
N LEU A 291 -12.84 0.15 26.14
CA LEU A 291 -11.87 -0.15 25.08
C LEU A 291 -10.74 0.90 25.02
N ALA A 292 -11.07 2.19 25.11
CA ALA A 292 -10.08 3.26 25.10
C ALA A 292 -9.11 3.21 26.28
N ALA A 293 -9.60 2.83 27.47
CA ALA A 293 -8.78 2.68 28.66
C ALA A 293 -7.68 1.61 28.48
N ASP A 294 -7.99 0.52 27.77
CA ASP A 294 -7.01 -0.53 27.45
C ASP A 294 -6.19 -0.23 26.19
N PHE A 295 -6.76 0.51 25.24
CA PHE A 295 -6.10 0.86 23.97
C PHE A 295 -4.87 1.72 24.20
N ALA A 296 -4.95 2.73 25.07
CA ALA A 296 -3.84 3.63 25.32
C ALA A 296 -2.55 2.91 25.82
N PRO A 297 -2.58 2.09 26.89
CA PRO A 297 -1.39 1.35 27.31
C PRO A 297 -0.97 0.27 26.30
N ALA A 298 -1.89 -0.28 25.50
CA ALA A 298 -1.52 -1.17 24.39
C ALA A 298 -0.75 -0.43 23.29
N LEU A 299 -1.11 0.82 23.00
CA LEU A 299 -0.45 1.63 21.99
C LEU A 299 0.95 2.02 22.45
N VAL A 300 1.13 2.32 23.74
CA VAL A 300 2.45 2.51 24.36
C VAL A 300 3.33 1.27 24.16
N ARG A 301 2.80 0.05 24.40
CA ARG A 301 3.55 -1.20 24.23
C ARG A 301 3.97 -1.44 22.78
N LEU A 302 3.07 -1.21 21.81
CA LEU A 302 3.41 -1.33 20.39
C LEU A 302 4.46 -0.29 19.98
N ALA A 303 4.34 0.95 20.44
CA ALA A 303 5.33 1.99 20.21
C ALA A 303 6.71 1.62 20.76
N GLN A 304 6.77 1.07 21.98
CA GLN A 304 8.01 0.57 22.58
C GLN A 304 8.61 -0.60 21.79
N GLN A 305 7.77 -1.52 21.29
CA GLN A 305 8.20 -2.63 20.43
C GLN A 305 8.83 -2.11 19.14
N ALA A 306 8.24 -1.08 18.52
CA ALA A 306 8.78 -0.46 17.31
C ALA A 306 10.09 0.30 17.60
N LEU A 307 10.14 1.07 18.69
CA LEU A 307 11.36 1.80 19.11
C LEU A 307 12.50 0.86 19.51
N ALA A 308 12.23 -0.34 20.01
CA ALA A 308 13.28 -1.33 20.27
C ALA A 308 14.05 -1.71 18.98
N ARG A 309 13.39 -1.67 17.82
CA ARG A 309 13.99 -1.91 16.50
C ARG A 309 14.61 -0.64 15.90
N SER A 310 14.24 0.54 16.40
CA SER A 310 14.68 1.84 15.89
C SER A 310 14.76 2.88 17.01
N PRO A 311 15.77 2.79 17.90
CA PRO A 311 15.80 3.54 19.16
C PRO A 311 15.84 5.06 19.02
N SER A 312 16.38 5.55 17.90
CA SER A 312 16.49 6.98 17.60
C SER A 312 15.33 7.53 16.79
N ALA A 313 14.31 6.71 16.49
CA ALA A 313 13.22 7.14 15.62
C ALA A 313 12.36 8.21 16.30
N ARG A 314 11.96 9.21 15.52
CA ARG A 314 10.85 10.10 15.91
C ARG A 314 9.55 9.34 15.77
N LEU A 315 8.69 9.42 16.78
CA LEU A 315 7.42 8.70 16.79
C LEU A 315 6.24 9.63 16.46
N VAL A 316 5.35 9.18 15.60
CA VAL A 316 4.06 9.81 15.33
C VAL A 316 2.94 8.81 15.58
N LEU A 317 1.94 9.22 16.34
CA LEU A 317 0.67 8.51 16.48
C LEU A 317 -0.36 9.21 15.60
N LEU A 318 -0.80 8.54 14.53
CA LEU A 318 -1.77 9.07 13.57
C LEU A 318 -3.18 8.61 13.95
N ALA A 319 -3.99 9.53 14.46
CA ALA A 319 -5.36 9.27 14.89
C ALA A 319 -6.35 9.68 13.79
N PHE A 320 -7.13 8.71 13.29
CA PHE A 320 -8.28 8.97 12.41
C PHE A 320 -9.45 9.49 13.25
N GLY A 321 -9.53 10.81 13.43
CA GLY A 321 -10.43 11.44 14.41
C GLY A 321 -11.92 11.21 14.15
N GLU A 322 -12.31 10.80 12.93
CA GLU A 322 -13.71 10.49 12.59
C GLU A 322 -14.27 9.26 13.32
N TYR A 323 -13.43 8.41 13.92
CA TYR A 323 -13.85 7.22 14.66
C TYR A 323 -14.27 7.49 16.11
N GLY A 324 -14.16 8.74 16.56
CA GLY A 324 -14.75 9.21 17.82
C GLY A 324 -13.74 9.80 18.80
N PRO A 325 -14.23 10.51 19.82
CA PRO A 325 -13.40 11.13 20.84
C PRO A 325 -12.59 10.11 21.65
N GLU A 326 -13.12 8.89 21.86
CA GLU A 326 -12.45 7.83 22.62
C GLU A 326 -11.13 7.40 21.95
N LEU A 327 -11.11 7.30 20.61
CA LEU A 327 -9.88 7.01 19.87
C LEU A 327 -8.86 8.14 20.06
N ILE A 328 -9.30 9.39 19.91
CA ILE A 328 -8.43 10.57 20.02
C ILE A 328 -7.84 10.68 21.42
N GLU A 329 -8.67 10.48 22.45
CA GLU A 329 -8.26 10.51 23.85
C GLU A 329 -7.23 9.41 24.15
N ALA A 330 -7.47 8.18 23.68
CA ALA A 330 -6.52 7.09 23.88
C ALA A 330 -5.15 7.35 23.22
N HIS A 331 -5.11 7.98 22.04
CA HIS A 331 -3.86 8.40 21.40
C HIS A 331 -3.12 9.49 22.18
N GLU A 332 -3.85 10.46 22.74
CA GLU A 332 -3.26 11.53 23.56
C GLU A 332 -2.74 11.01 24.91
N ILE A 333 -3.46 10.09 25.54
CA ILE A 333 -3.02 9.37 26.75
C ILE A 333 -1.72 8.62 26.45
N ALA A 334 -1.69 7.80 25.39
CA ALA A 334 -0.50 7.06 25.02
C ALA A 334 0.69 7.99 24.73
N ALA A 335 0.47 9.10 24.01
CA ALA A 335 1.53 10.07 23.73
C ALA A 335 2.05 10.74 25.01
N ARG A 336 1.16 11.13 25.93
CA ARG A 336 1.56 11.70 27.22
C ARG A 336 2.41 10.71 28.02
N ASP A 337 1.99 9.45 28.07
CA ASP A 337 2.67 8.41 28.85
C ASP A 337 4.05 8.07 28.24
N LEU A 338 4.17 8.05 26.91
CA LEU A 338 5.46 7.94 26.19
C LEU A 338 6.38 9.14 26.44
N ARG A 339 5.84 10.37 26.42
CA ARG A 339 6.63 11.58 26.75
C ARG A 339 7.13 11.56 28.18
N ALA A 340 6.34 11.03 29.12
CA ALA A 340 6.75 10.87 30.51
C ALA A 340 7.95 9.92 30.67
N THR A 341 8.17 8.99 29.73
CA THR A 341 9.36 8.13 29.66
C THR A 341 10.50 8.72 28.80
N GLY A 342 10.39 9.97 28.35
CA GLY A 342 11.41 10.64 27.54
C GLY A 342 11.35 10.33 26.03
N VAL A 343 10.30 9.65 25.55
CA VAL A 343 10.14 9.37 24.11
C VAL A 343 9.53 10.59 23.41
N PRO A 344 10.22 11.20 22.42
CA PRO A 344 9.64 12.27 21.63
C PRO A 344 8.55 11.70 20.71
N VAL A 345 7.31 12.10 20.96
CA VAL A 345 6.14 11.65 20.19
C VAL A 345 5.20 12.81 19.86
N GLN A 346 4.67 12.80 18.65
CA GLN A 346 3.61 13.70 18.20
C GLN A 346 2.33 12.93 17.92
N VAL A 347 1.19 13.55 18.22
CA VAL A 347 -0.13 13.05 17.78
C VAL A 347 -0.57 13.90 16.59
N VAL A 348 -0.85 13.25 15.47
CA VAL A 348 -1.47 13.89 14.29
C VAL A 348 -2.92 13.43 14.25
N LYS A 349 -3.85 14.37 14.34
CA LYS A 349 -5.29 14.10 14.35
C LYS A 349 -5.87 14.46 13.00
N LEU A 350 -6.35 13.45 12.27
CA LEU A 350 -7.02 13.66 11.00
C LEU A 350 -8.46 14.08 11.23
N GLY A 351 -8.92 15.05 10.44
CA GLY A 351 -10.33 15.39 10.31
C GLY A 351 -11.10 14.35 9.49
N LYS A 352 -12.38 14.62 9.24
CA LYS A 352 -13.25 13.76 8.43
C LYS A 352 -12.75 13.66 6.99
N LEU A 353 -12.66 12.43 6.48
CA LEU A 353 -12.26 12.12 5.11
C LEU A 353 -13.47 11.96 4.19
N ARG A 354 -13.26 11.94 2.86
CA ARG A 354 -14.33 11.74 1.87
C ARG A 354 -14.80 10.28 1.82
N ARG A 355 -13.86 9.34 1.97
CA ARG A 355 -14.13 7.90 2.03
C ARG A 355 -15.01 7.41 0.88
N ASN A 356 -14.67 7.81 -0.33
CA ASN A 356 -15.44 7.52 -1.54
C ASN A 356 -14.78 6.49 -2.46
N ALA A 357 -13.77 5.78 -1.97
CA ALA A 357 -13.22 4.56 -2.58
C ALA A 357 -13.87 3.29 -2.01
N CYS A 358 -13.38 2.12 -2.42
CA CYS A 358 -14.00 0.83 -2.11
C CYS A 358 -14.28 0.66 -0.62
N LEU A 359 -15.48 0.19 -0.29
CA LEU A 359 -15.95 -0.06 1.07
C LEU A 359 -15.74 1.12 2.04
N TRP A 360 -15.90 2.35 1.54
CA TRP A 360 -15.71 3.57 2.33
C TRP A 360 -14.26 3.77 2.82
N HIS A 361 -13.27 3.28 2.06
CA HIS A 361 -11.86 3.58 2.31
C HIS A 361 -11.47 4.95 1.71
N PRO A 362 -10.33 5.51 2.15
CA PRO A 362 -9.75 6.74 1.61
C PRO A 362 -9.56 6.66 0.10
N SER A 363 -10.01 7.69 -0.61
CA SER A 363 -9.65 7.89 -2.02
C SER A 363 -8.22 8.39 -2.17
N LEU A 364 -7.69 8.40 -3.39
CA LEU A 364 -6.43 9.08 -3.71
C LEU A 364 -6.37 10.52 -3.17
N ALA A 365 -7.47 11.27 -3.29
CA ALA A 365 -7.54 12.64 -2.76
C ALA A 365 -7.46 12.68 -1.21
N ASP A 366 -8.04 11.69 -0.54
CA ASP A 366 -7.91 11.55 0.91
C ASP A 366 -6.47 11.18 1.30
N HIS A 367 -5.82 10.24 0.58
CA HIS A 367 -4.42 9.89 0.81
C HIS A 367 -3.48 11.09 0.65
N GLN A 368 -3.68 11.92 -0.39
CA GLN A 368 -2.94 13.18 -0.53
C GLN A 368 -3.19 14.14 0.64
N ALA A 369 -4.43 14.22 1.15
CA ALA A 369 -4.75 15.06 2.30
C ALA A 369 -4.11 14.57 3.60
N ILE A 370 -4.07 13.25 3.82
CA ILE A 370 -3.37 12.63 4.95
C ILE A 370 -1.87 12.91 4.84
N ALA A 371 -1.27 12.68 3.66
CA ALA A 371 0.15 12.91 3.43
C ALA A 371 0.55 14.38 3.68
N ARG A 372 -0.26 15.36 3.26
CA ARG A 372 -0.02 16.78 3.58
C ARG A 372 0.01 17.06 5.08
N GLN A 373 -0.93 16.49 5.84
CA GLN A 373 -0.99 16.68 7.30
C GLN A 373 0.20 16.04 8.00
N LEU A 374 0.61 14.84 7.58
CA LEU A 374 1.81 14.19 8.09
C LEU A 374 3.08 14.98 7.75
N LEU A 375 3.22 15.48 6.53
CA LEU A 375 4.39 16.29 6.14
C LEU A 375 4.45 17.59 6.92
N ALA A 376 3.33 18.27 7.16
CA ALA A 376 3.30 19.46 8.02
C ALA A 376 3.81 19.18 9.46
N ALA A 377 3.62 17.96 9.96
CA ALA A 377 4.13 17.52 11.26
C ALA A 377 5.60 17.05 11.19
N LEU A 378 5.97 16.33 10.13
CA LEU A 378 7.25 15.64 10.04
C LEU A 378 8.36 16.52 9.46
N ALA A 379 8.04 17.32 8.45
CA ALA A 379 8.95 18.12 7.64
C ALA A 379 8.21 19.37 7.11
N PRO A 380 7.98 20.39 7.95
CA PRO A 380 7.08 21.51 7.64
C PRO A 380 7.51 22.34 6.42
N ASP A 381 8.77 22.27 6.03
CA ASP A 381 9.31 22.96 4.84
C ASP A 381 9.09 22.19 3.52
N MET A 382 8.60 20.95 3.58
CA MET A 382 8.38 20.09 2.41
C MET A 382 6.93 20.17 1.91
N GLN A 383 6.78 20.17 0.58
CA GLN A 383 5.48 20.16 -0.11
C GLN A 383 5.34 18.90 -0.95
N LEU A 384 4.11 18.37 -1.05
CA LEU A 384 3.81 17.32 -2.03
C LEU A 384 3.98 17.89 -3.45
N GLN A 385 4.64 17.12 -4.31
CA GLN A 385 4.59 17.38 -5.75
C GLN A 385 3.16 17.11 -6.26
N PRO A 386 2.64 17.93 -7.20
CA PRO A 386 1.42 17.56 -7.91
C PRO A 386 1.65 16.26 -8.69
N ASP A 387 0.64 15.39 -8.69
CA ASP A 387 0.63 14.12 -9.42
C ASP A 387 0.74 14.33 -10.95
#